data_AF-A0A950QLG9-F1
#
_entry.id   AF-A0A950QLG9-F1
#
_cell.length_a   1.000
_cell.length_b   1.000
_cell.length_c   1.000
_cell.angle_alpha   90.00
_cell.angle_beta   90.00
_cell.angle_gamma   90.00
#
_symmetry.space_group_name_H-M   'P 1'
#
loop_
_entity.id
_entity.type
_entity.pdbx_description
1 polymer ?
#
loop_
_entity_poly.entity_id
_entity_poly.type
_entity_poly.pdbx_seq_one_letter_code
_entity_poly.pdbx_strand_id
1 'polypeptide(L)'
;MSMVLASALSFAFHDFALAFGEVPKTIAGHDALVMASAAILLAGGAALFVPRTARVAALVLAVLLLLFTLALHIRPVLMHPLVEGSWYALGETLTLVSGAWIIFSMQPARPGDPLAKLGHVRAGQIVFGVSLIPLGLAHMFYMSLTAPLIPSYIPFHVPLAYATGAVHIAAGLSILFGIVPLLAATLEAVMVSLFTLLIWVPAVLGTCKPFDWTELCTSLAVTAAAWAVAESFASEHVEAHQ
;
A
#
# COMPACT_ATOMS: atom_id res chain seq x y z
N MET A 1 -7.05 0.03 10.39
CA MET A 1 -8.21 -0.90 10.55
C MET A 1 -8.12 -2.06 9.55
N SER A 2 -7.59 -1.80 8.34
CA SER A 2 -7.40 -2.76 7.25
C SER A 2 -6.47 -3.93 7.51
N MET A 3 -5.27 -3.68 8.05
CA MET A 3 -4.28 -4.75 8.34
C MET A 3 -4.76 -5.75 9.41
N VAL A 4 -5.73 -5.35 10.24
CA VAL A 4 -6.38 -6.22 11.23
C VAL A 4 -7.47 -7.08 10.59
N LEU A 5 -8.26 -6.53 9.66
CA LEU A 5 -9.28 -7.29 8.93
C LEU A 5 -8.66 -8.29 7.94
N ALA A 6 -7.73 -7.82 7.14
CA ALA A 6 -6.77 -8.57 6.34
C ALA A 6 -6.28 -9.86 6.99
N SER A 7 -5.79 -9.73 8.20
CA SER A 7 -5.05 -10.79 8.87
C SER A 7 -5.97 -11.71 9.67
N ALA A 8 -7.13 -11.21 10.14
CA ALA A 8 -8.19 -12.06 10.66
C ALA A 8 -8.78 -12.97 9.56
N LEU A 9 -8.87 -12.46 8.33
CA LEU A 9 -9.32 -13.23 7.16
C LEU A 9 -8.27 -14.22 6.67
N SER A 10 -6.98 -13.90 6.74
CA SER A 10 -5.90 -14.88 6.49
C SER A 10 -5.91 -16.05 7.48
N PHE A 11 -6.31 -15.79 8.73
CA PHE A 11 -6.48 -16.84 9.72
C PHE A 11 -7.72 -17.72 9.46
N ALA A 12 -8.78 -17.16 8.87
CA ALA A 12 -10.02 -17.87 8.52
C ALA A 12 -9.96 -18.58 7.16
N PHE A 13 -9.16 -18.06 6.23
CA PHE A 13 -8.98 -18.55 4.86
C PHE A 13 -7.49 -18.70 4.58
N HIS A 14 -7.01 -19.95 4.54
CA HIS A 14 -5.61 -20.32 4.32
C HIS A 14 -4.95 -19.75 3.04
N ASP A 15 -5.73 -19.17 2.11
CA ASP A 15 -5.27 -18.63 0.81
C ASP A 15 -5.27 -17.08 0.73
N PHE A 16 -5.35 -16.36 1.85
CA PHE A 16 -5.39 -14.89 1.82
C PHE A 16 -4.03 -14.27 1.51
N ALA A 17 -3.85 -13.80 0.27
CA ALA A 17 -2.60 -13.27 -0.27
C ALA A 17 -2.54 -11.73 -0.20
N LEU A 18 -2.29 -11.18 0.98
CA LEU A 18 -1.72 -9.83 1.06
C LEU A 18 -0.23 -9.95 0.74
N ALA A 19 0.17 -9.74 -0.51
CA ALA A 19 1.55 -9.90 -0.98
C ALA A 19 2.18 -11.32 -0.89
N PHE A 20 1.57 -12.29 -0.17
CA PHE A 20 2.17 -13.61 0.10
C PHE A 20 1.79 -14.74 -0.86
N GLY A 21 0.94 -14.47 -1.87
CA GLY A 21 0.60 -15.47 -2.90
C GLY A 21 1.80 -15.93 -3.74
N GLU A 22 2.92 -15.20 -3.65
CA GLU A 22 4.18 -15.52 -4.32
C GLU A 22 5.11 -16.41 -3.51
N VAL A 23 4.82 -16.72 -2.23
CA VAL A 23 5.62 -17.69 -1.48
C VAL A 23 5.41 -19.07 -2.13
N PRO A 24 6.45 -19.73 -2.65
CA PRO A 24 6.27 -21.01 -3.31
C PRO A 24 5.65 -22.03 -2.34
N LYS A 25 4.53 -22.64 -2.73
CA LYS A 25 3.89 -23.75 -1.98
C LYS A 25 4.83 -24.94 -1.74
N THR A 26 5.97 -24.97 -2.45
CA THR A 26 7.02 -25.97 -2.33
C THR A 26 7.94 -25.76 -1.12
N ILE A 27 7.87 -24.63 -0.43
CA ILE A 27 8.67 -24.38 0.78
C ILE A 27 8.03 -25.11 1.97
N ALA A 28 8.82 -25.94 2.66
CA ALA A 28 8.39 -26.55 3.92
C ALA A 28 8.07 -25.46 4.95
N GLY A 29 6.83 -25.45 5.45
CA GLY A 29 6.36 -24.41 6.37
C GLY A 29 5.74 -23.17 5.70
N HIS A 30 5.42 -23.22 4.41
CA HIS A 30 4.66 -22.17 3.70
C HIS A 30 3.49 -21.62 4.54
N ASP A 31 2.57 -22.49 4.96
CA ASP A 31 1.36 -22.07 5.68
C ASP A 31 1.68 -21.42 7.04
N ALA A 32 2.72 -21.91 7.72
CA ALA A 32 3.17 -21.34 8.99
C ALA A 32 3.78 -19.94 8.80
N LEU A 33 4.54 -19.72 7.72
CA LEU A 33 5.13 -18.42 7.38
C LEU A 33 4.05 -17.41 6.96
N VAL A 34 3.07 -17.84 6.16
CA VAL A 34 1.93 -17.00 5.77
C VAL A 34 1.13 -16.61 7.02
N MET A 35 0.79 -17.58 7.88
CA MET A 35 0.03 -17.32 9.10
C MET A 35 0.80 -16.46 10.11
N ALA A 36 2.11 -16.67 10.27
CA ALA A 36 2.95 -15.84 11.14
C ALA A 36 3.05 -14.40 10.62
N SER A 37 3.21 -14.23 9.31
CA SER A 37 3.27 -12.90 8.67
C SER A 37 1.95 -12.17 8.82
N ALA A 38 0.82 -12.85 8.58
CA ALA A 38 -0.51 -12.31 8.83
C ALA A 38 -0.68 -11.91 10.31
N ALA A 39 -0.31 -12.77 11.26
CA ALA A 39 -0.42 -12.44 12.68
C ALA A 39 0.42 -11.21 13.07
N ILE A 40 1.62 -11.06 12.50
CA ILE A 40 2.48 -9.89 12.77
C ILE A 40 1.89 -8.62 12.14
N LEU A 41 1.36 -8.70 10.91
CA LEU A 41 0.70 -7.56 10.26
C LEU A 41 -0.59 -7.17 11.01
N LEU A 42 -1.35 -8.15 11.54
CA LEU A 42 -2.50 -7.93 12.42
C LEU A 42 -2.10 -7.18 13.69
N ALA A 43 -1.12 -7.74 14.41
CA ALA A 43 -0.69 -7.23 15.70
C ALA A 43 -0.04 -5.84 15.54
N GLY A 44 0.78 -5.65 14.51
CA GLY A 44 1.37 -4.36 14.16
C GLY A 44 0.31 -3.32 13.80
N GLY A 45 -0.65 -3.69 12.94
CA GLY A 45 -1.75 -2.82 12.56
C GLY A 45 -2.67 -2.44 13.74
N ALA A 46 -2.91 -3.38 14.66
CA ALA A 46 -3.65 -3.12 15.90
C ALA A 46 -2.83 -2.21 16.85
N ALA A 47 -1.52 -2.43 16.95
CA ALA A 47 -0.63 -1.65 17.80
C ALA A 47 -0.44 -0.20 17.34
N LEU A 48 -0.73 0.13 16.07
CA LEU A 48 -0.77 1.51 15.59
C LEU A 48 -1.86 2.35 16.27
N PHE A 49 -2.93 1.74 16.75
CA PHE A 49 -4.00 2.46 17.46
C PHE A 49 -3.67 2.82 18.90
N VAL A 50 -2.57 2.28 19.43
CA VAL A 50 -2.11 2.58 20.78
C VAL A 50 -0.94 3.55 20.67
N PRO A 51 -1.08 4.83 21.06
CA PRO A 51 -0.05 5.86 20.85
C PRO A 51 1.32 5.49 21.42
N ARG A 52 1.34 4.71 22.50
CA ARG A 52 2.58 4.25 23.17
C ARG A 52 3.39 3.26 22.34
N THR A 53 2.74 2.50 21.45
CA THR A 53 3.37 1.46 20.62
C THR A 53 3.47 1.84 19.16
N ALA A 54 2.74 2.87 18.70
CA ALA A 54 2.63 3.27 17.30
C ALA A 54 3.99 3.42 16.60
N ARG A 55 4.96 4.10 17.22
CA ARG A 55 6.31 4.30 16.65
C ARG A 55 7.04 2.98 16.37
N VAL A 56 7.08 2.08 17.35
CA VAL A 56 7.77 0.79 17.21
C VAL A 56 7.00 -0.12 16.27
N ALA A 57 5.67 -0.16 16.36
CA ALA A 57 4.82 -0.94 15.48
C ALA A 57 5.00 -0.53 14.01
N ALA A 58 5.01 0.78 13.73
CA ALA A 58 5.24 1.33 12.40
C ALA A 58 6.62 0.93 11.85
N LEU A 59 7.68 1.00 12.67
CA LEU A 59 9.02 0.58 12.25
C LEU A 59 9.09 -0.93 11.96
N VAL A 60 8.52 -1.76 12.84
CA VAL A 60 8.48 -3.22 12.64
C VAL A 60 7.73 -3.56 11.35
N LEU A 61 6.59 -2.92 11.10
CA LEU A 61 5.83 -3.08 9.87
C LEU A 61 6.64 -2.64 8.65
N ALA A 62 7.27 -1.47 8.69
CA ALA A 62 8.06 -0.95 7.57
C ALA A 62 9.22 -1.89 7.22
N VAL A 63 9.95 -2.37 8.23
CA VAL A 63 11.07 -3.32 8.04
C VAL A 63 10.57 -4.66 7.51
N LEU A 64 9.51 -5.22 8.10
CA LEU A 64 8.98 -6.52 7.66
C LEU A 64 8.47 -6.46 6.22
N LEU A 65 7.67 -5.44 5.89
CA LEU A 65 7.16 -5.23 4.54
C LEU A 65 8.31 -5.02 3.56
N LEU A 66 9.36 -4.27 3.93
CA LEU A 66 10.53 -4.07 3.09
C LEU A 66 11.28 -5.39 2.86
N LEU A 67 11.48 -6.19 3.89
CA LEU A 67 12.12 -7.51 3.75
C LEU A 67 11.34 -8.41 2.81
N PHE A 68 10.00 -8.43 2.91
CA PHE A 68 9.17 -9.18 1.97
C PHE A 68 9.21 -8.61 0.56
N THR A 69 9.17 -7.30 0.42
CA THR A 69 9.28 -6.62 -0.88
C THR A 69 10.59 -7.02 -1.58
N LEU A 70 11.69 -7.00 -0.83
CA LEU A 70 13.02 -7.37 -1.33
C LEU A 70 13.11 -8.86 -1.67
N ALA A 71 12.57 -9.72 -0.82
CA ALA A 71 12.64 -11.17 -1.00
C ALA A 71 11.76 -11.67 -2.15
N LEU A 72 10.55 -11.13 -2.28
CA LEU A 72 9.53 -11.65 -3.20
C LEU A 72 9.57 -10.97 -4.56
N HIS A 73 9.76 -9.65 -4.64
CA HIS A 73 9.51 -8.91 -5.88
C HIS A 73 10.77 -8.47 -6.64
N ILE A 74 11.93 -8.39 -6.00
CA ILE A 74 13.18 -8.00 -6.68
C ILE A 74 13.58 -9.04 -7.74
N ARG A 75 13.53 -10.32 -7.39
CA ARG A 75 13.89 -11.38 -8.33
C ARG A 75 12.95 -11.42 -9.55
N PRO A 76 11.61 -11.44 -9.41
CA PRO A 76 10.69 -11.34 -10.55
C PRO A 76 10.98 -10.14 -11.45
N VAL A 77 11.19 -8.94 -10.88
CA VAL A 77 11.51 -7.74 -11.67
C VAL A 77 12.81 -7.91 -12.47
N LEU A 78 13.86 -8.51 -11.88
CA LEU A 78 15.12 -8.74 -12.57
C LEU A 78 15.04 -9.83 -13.65
N MET A 79 14.24 -10.88 -13.43
CA MET A 79 14.09 -12.00 -14.37
C MET A 79 13.09 -11.70 -15.50
N HIS A 80 12.12 -10.84 -15.23
CA HIS A 80 11.03 -10.50 -16.15
C HIS A 80 10.80 -8.97 -16.23
N PRO A 81 11.82 -8.16 -16.58
CA PRO A 81 11.73 -6.70 -16.53
C PRO A 81 10.73 -6.10 -17.53
N LEU A 82 10.33 -6.87 -18.55
CA LEU A 82 9.34 -6.47 -19.56
C LEU A 82 7.91 -6.92 -19.20
N VAL A 83 7.73 -7.62 -18.07
CA VAL A 83 6.41 -8.01 -17.57
C VAL A 83 5.97 -6.97 -16.55
N GLU A 84 4.98 -6.17 -16.93
CA GLU A 84 4.48 -5.07 -16.10
C GLU A 84 4.07 -5.55 -14.70
N GLY A 85 3.40 -6.70 -14.58
CA GLY A 85 2.89 -7.21 -13.31
C GLY A 85 3.95 -7.45 -12.24
N SER A 86 5.21 -7.71 -12.63
CA SER A 86 6.32 -7.78 -11.67
C SER A 86 6.62 -6.42 -11.04
N TRP A 87 6.50 -5.34 -11.82
CA TRP A 87 6.63 -3.98 -11.33
C TRP A 87 5.41 -3.52 -10.53
N TYR A 88 4.20 -3.92 -10.93
CA TYR A 88 2.98 -3.68 -10.16
C TYR A 88 3.10 -4.20 -8.73
N ALA A 89 3.45 -5.49 -8.56
CA ALA A 89 3.58 -6.11 -7.24
C ALA A 89 4.65 -5.42 -6.36
N LEU A 90 5.77 -5.02 -6.98
CA LEU A 90 6.79 -4.22 -6.32
C LEU A 90 6.25 -2.85 -5.88
N GLY A 91 5.54 -2.14 -6.75
CA GLY A 91 4.94 -0.84 -6.44
C GLY A 91 3.90 -0.91 -5.32
N GLU A 92 3.03 -1.92 -5.37
CA GLU A 92 1.97 -2.09 -4.37
C GLU A 92 2.56 -2.28 -2.96
N THR A 93 3.56 -3.16 -2.84
CA THR A 93 4.24 -3.39 -1.56
C THR A 93 5.10 -2.22 -1.11
N LEU A 94 5.79 -1.52 -2.01
CA LEU A 94 6.53 -0.28 -1.69
C LEU A 94 5.61 0.83 -1.19
N THR A 95 4.36 0.89 -1.67
CA THR A 95 3.36 1.83 -1.16
C THR A 95 3.08 1.57 0.32
N LEU A 96 2.92 0.30 0.72
CA LEU A 96 2.71 -0.08 2.11
C LEU A 96 3.94 0.20 2.98
N VAL A 97 5.15 -0.10 2.47
CA VAL A 97 6.41 0.22 3.14
C VAL A 97 6.50 1.71 3.41
N SER A 98 6.18 2.55 2.41
CA SER A 98 6.19 3.99 2.55
C SER A 98 5.23 4.47 3.64
N GLY A 99 3.98 4.01 3.63
CA GLY A 99 2.99 4.40 4.64
C GLY A 99 3.46 4.09 6.06
N ALA A 100 3.96 2.86 6.29
CA ALA A 100 4.50 2.46 7.59
C ALA A 100 5.73 3.31 7.98
N TRP A 101 6.62 3.61 7.03
CA TRP A 101 7.81 4.43 7.27
C TRP A 101 7.48 5.89 7.60
N ILE A 102 6.50 6.49 6.92
CA ILE A 102 6.04 7.84 7.21
C ILE A 102 5.42 7.92 8.60
N ILE A 103 4.55 6.96 8.96
CA ILE A 103 3.97 6.90 10.31
C ILE A 103 5.09 6.84 11.35
N PHE A 104 6.08 5.95 11.18
CA PHE A 104 7.25 5.87 12.06
C PHE A 104 7.99 7.22 12.17
N SER A 105 8.26 7.86 11.04
CA SER A 105 9.03 9.10 10.96
C SER A 105 8.32 10.29 11.59
N MET A 106 6.98 10.33 11.52
CA MET A 106 6.15 11.38 12.10
C MET A 106 5.87 11.18 13.61
N GLN A 107 6.11 9.99 14.16
CA GLN A 107 5.95 9.80 15.61
C GLN A 107 7.07 10.48 16.40
N PRO A 108 6.79 11.09 17.55
CA PRO A 108 7.81 11.71 18.38
C PRO A 108 8.83 10.68 18.90
N ALA A 109 10.12 11.00 18.77
CA ALA A 109 11.20 10.20 19.34
C ALA A 109 11.32 10.44 20.85
N ARG A 110 11.65 9.40 21.62
CA ARG A 110 11.93 9.54 23.06
C ARG A 110 13.34 10.12 23.26
N PRO A 111 13.60 10.85 24.37
CA PRO A 111 14.96 11.26 24.71
C PRO A 111 15.90 10.05 24.75
N GLY A 112 17.00 10.11 24.00
CA GLY A 112 17.98 9.01 23.90
C GLY A 112 17.59 7.86 22.96
N ASP A 113 16.50 7.97 22.19
CA ASP A 113 16.10 6.95 21.20
C ASP A 113 17.14 6.85 20.06
N PRO A 114 17.87 5.72 19.91
CA PRO A 114 18.86 5.56 18.85
C PRO A 114 18.21 5.53 17.45
N LEU A 115 16.92 5.21 17.36
CA LEU A 115 16.16 5.13 16.12
C LEU A 115 15.68 6.51 15.63
N ALA A 116 15.84 7.57 16.43
CA ALA A 116 15.47 8.93 16.05
C ALA A 116 16.10 9.37 14.72
N LYS A 117 17.35 8.96 14.48
CA LYS A 117 18.11 9.30 13.27
C LYS A 117 17.61 8.58 12.01
N LEU A 118 16.80 7.54 12.15
CA LEU A 118 16.27 6.79 11.00
C LEU A 118 15.01 7.43 10.42
N GLY A 119 14.27 8.21 11.21
CA GLY A 119 12.95 8.74 10.84
C GLY A 119 13.02 9.89 9.83
N HIS A 120 13.22 9.57 8.55
CA HIS A 120 13.22 10.53 7.46
C HIS A 120 11.92 10.48 6.67
N VAL A 121 11.05 11.47 6.88
CA VAL A 121 9.75 11.61 6.17
C VAL A 121 9.93 11.61 4.66
N ARG A 122 10.90 12.38 4.14
CA ARG A 122 11.18 12.49 2.70
C ARG A 122 11.52 11.15 2.04
N ALA A 123 12.17 10.24 2.75
CA ALA A 123 12.47 8.90 2.21
C ALA A 123 11.18 8.13 1.92
N GLY A 124 10.21 8.18 2.84
CA GLY A 124 8.89 7.59 2.64
C GLY A 124 8.15 8.23 1.46
N GLN A 125 8.13 9.56 1.39
CA GLN A 125 7.49 10.30 0.28
C GLN A 125 8.08 9.92 -1.09
N ILE A 126 9.42 9.77 -1.19
CA ILE A 126 10.08 9.35 -2.43
C ILE A 126 9.68 7.91 -2.79
N VAL A 127 9.72 6.98 -1.83
CA VAL A 127 9.31 5.59 -2.08
C VAL A 127 7.87 5.52 -2.57
N PHE A 128 6.96 6.30 -1.98
CA PHE A 128 5.57 6.41 -2.45
C PHE A 128 5.49 6.99 -3.87
N GLY A 129 6.19 8.09 -4.14
CA GLY A 129 6.18 8.70 -5.47
C GLY A 129 6.68 7.76 -6.57
N VAL A 130 7.71 6.96 -6.27
CA VAL A 130 8.21 5.90 -7.19
C VAL A 130 7.17 4.79 -7.35
N SER A 131 6.51 4.36 -6.27
CA SER A 131 5.58 3.24 -6.31
C SER A 131 4.32 3.50 -7.13
N LEU A 132 3.87 4.76 -7.23
CA LEU A 132 2.70 5.11 -8.03
C LEU A 132 2.91 4.95 -9.54
N ILE A 133 4.15 4.98 -10.03
CA ILE A 133 4.45 4.84 -11.46
C ILE A 133 4.01 3.46 -11.98
N PRO A 134 4.49 2.32 -11.42
CA PRO A 134 4.02 1.01 -11.85
C PRO A 134 2.54 0.78 -11.54
N LEU A 135 2.00 1.29 -10.43
CA LEU A 135 0.55 1.23 -10.17
C LEU A 135 -0.26 1.86 -11.30
N GLY A 136 0.18 3.02 -11.79
CA GLY A 136 -0.49 3.68 -12.91
C GLY A 136 -0.31 2.96 -14.24
N LEU A 137 0.86 2.36 -14.49
CA LEU A 137 1.09 1.55 -15.69
C LEU A 137 0.23 0.28 -15.70
N ALA A 138 0.05 -0.39 -14.57
CA ALA A 138 -0.79 -1.58 -14.46
C ALA A 138 -2.24 -1.33 -14.90
N HIS A 139 -2.80 -0.18 -14.54
CA HIS A 139 -4.13 0.24 -14.97
C HIS A 139 -4.25 0.37 -16.50
N MET A 140 -3.14 0.63 -17.20
CA MET A 140 -3.09 0.76 -18.66
C MET A 140 -2.76 -0.57 -19.34
N PHE A 141 -1.77 -1.31 -18.85
CA PHE A 141 -1.30 -2.57 -19.43
C PHE A 141 -2.28 -3.73 -19.21
N TYR A 142 -2.96 -3.75 -18.06
CA TYR A 142 -3.92 -4.78 -17.71
C TYR A 142 -5.37 -4.31 -17.87
N MET A 143 -5.64 -3.46 -18.86
CA MET A 143 -6.97 -2.90 -19.13
C MET A 143 -8.09 -3.94 -19.22
N SER A 144 -7.81 -5.12 -19.77
CA SER A 144 -8.76 -6.24 -19.85
C SER A 144 -9.12 -6.84 -18.49
N LEU A 145 -8.31 -6.62 -17.47
CA LEU A 145 -8.56 -6.98 -16.07
C LEU A 145 -9.12 -5.79 -15.29
N THR A 146 -8.60 -4.58 -15.51
CA THR A 146 -8.96 -3.37 -14.78
C THR A 146 -10.35 -2.84 -15.14
N ALA A 147 -10.68 -2.69 -16.42
CA ALA A 147 -11.96 -2.10 -16.83
C ALA A 147 -13.19 -2.91 -16.36
N PRO A 148 -13.16 -4.26 -16.34
CA PRO A 148 -14.26 -5.05 -15.79
C PRO A 148 -14.47 -4.92 -14.27
N LEU A 149 -13.47 -4.43 -13.51
CA LEU A 149 -13.62 -4.22 -12.07
C LEU A 149 -14.50 -3.01 -11.75
N ILE A 150 -14.57 -2.04 -12.66
CA ILE A 150 -15.44 -0.87 -12.50
C ILE A 150 -16.90 -1.35 -12.48
N PRO A 151 -17.69 -1.01 -11.45
CA PRO A 151 -19.08 -1.45 -11.35
C PRO A 151 -19.91 -1.02 -12.56
N SER A 152 -20.81 -1.90 -13.01
CA SER A 152 -21.62 -1.72 -14.22
C SER A 152 -22.53 -0.49 -14.24
N TYR A 153 -22.77 0.12 -13.07
CA TYR A 153 -23.54 1.36 -12.95
C TYR A 153 -22.70 2.63 -13.22
N ILE A 154 -21.37 2.51 -13.35
CA ILE A 154 -20.47 3.62 -13.68
C ILE A 154 -20.17 3.57 -15.18
N PRO A 155 -20.47 4.60 -15.98
CA PRO A 155 -20.17 4.58 -17.41
C PRO A 155 -18.68 4.78 -17.70
N PHE A 156 -18.26 4.57 -18.96
CA PHE A 156 -16.91 4.89 -19.44
C PHE A 156 -15.75 4.15 -18.76
N HIS A 157 -15.90 2.84 -18.52
CA HIS A 157 -14.91 2.03 -17.79
C HIS A 157 -13.48 2.16 -18.34
N VAL A 158 -13.30 2.02 -19.66
CA VAL A 158 -11.96 2.08 -20.29
C VAL A 158 -11.33 3.47 -20.19
N PRO A 159 -12.02 4.57 -20.57
CA PRO A 159 -11.49 5.93 -20.34
C PRO A 159 -11.16 6.21 -18.87
N LEU A 160 -12.01 5.76 -17.93
CA LEU A 160 -11.76 5.93 -16.50
C LEU A 160 -10.50 5.19 -16.04
N ALA A 161 -10.32 3.93 -16.46
CA ALA A 161 -9.12 3.16 -16.12
C ALA A 161 -7.83 3.80 -16.66
N TYR A 162 -7.84 4.32 -17.90
CA TYR A 162 -6.70 5.09 -18.43
C TYR A 162 -6.46 6.38 -17.64
N ALA A 163 -7.53 7.12 -17.30
CA ALA A 163 -7.42 8.34 -16.52
C ALA A 163 -6.85 8.07 -15.12
N THR A 164 -7.31 7.02 -14.45
CA THR A 164 -6.77 6.55 -13.16
C THR A 164 -5.28 6.24 -13.26
N GLY A 165 -4.87 5.48 -14.29
CA GLY A 165 -3.46 5.17 -14.49
C GLY A 165 -2.61 6.44 -14.68
N ALA A 166 -3.11 7.41 -15.44
CA ALA A 166 -2.43 8.68 -15.65
C ALA A 166 -2.36 9.52 -14.38
N VAL A 167 -3.41 9.53 -13.55
CA VAL A 167 -3.45 10.23 -12.26
C VAL A 167 -2.43 9.65 -11.28
N HIS A 168 -2.33 8.32 -11.15
CA HIS A 168 -1.29 7.68 -10.33
C HIS A 168 0.12 8.13 -10.74
N ILE A 169 0.44 8.07 -12.03
CA ILE A 169 1.75 8.50 -12.55
C ILE A 169 1.98 9.99 -12.27
N ALA A 170 1.00 10.84 -12.56
CA ALA A 170 1.10 12.28 -12.35
C ALA A 170 1.27 12.63 -10.87
N ALA A 171 0.56 11.96 -9.97
CA ALA A 171 0.71 12.12 -8.53
C ALA A 171 2.11 11.69 -8.07
N GLY A 172 2.60 10.55 -8.56
CA GLY A 172 3.94 10.06 -8.26
C GLY A 172 5.03 11.05 -8.66
N LEU A 173 5.00 11.53 -9.90
CA LEU A 173 5.96 12.52 -10.41
C LEU A 173 5.86 13.85 -9.63
N SER A 174 4.65 14.29 -9.30
CA SER A 174 4.40 15.50 -8.52
C SER A 174 5.04 15.43 -7.12
N ILE A 175 4.91 14.29 -6.44
CA ILE A 175 5.53 14.03 -5.13
C ILE A 175 7.07 13.95 -5.23
N LEU A 176 7.58 13.29 -6.27
CA LEU A 176 9.02 13.15 -6.50
C LEU A 176 9.71 14.49 -6.76
N PHE A 177 9.11 15.32 -7.61
CA PHE A 177 9.69 16.60 -8.01
C PHE A 177 9.23 17.79 -7.15
N GLY A 178 8.35 17.56 -6.18
CA GLY A 178 7.84 18.62 -5.31
C GLY A 178 6.92 19.61 -6.03
N ILE A 179 6.23 19.18 -7.08
CA ILE A 179 5.28 19.99 -7.84
C ILE A 179 3.90 19.79 -7.20
N VAL A 180 3.39 20.78 -6.46
CA VAL A 180 2.12 20.69 -5.70
C VAL A 180 1.92 19.37 -4.92
N PRO A 181 2.92 18.91 -4.14
CA PRO A 181 2.97 17.54 -3.61
C PRO A 181 1.84 17.22 -2.60
N LEU A 182 1.43 18.19 -1.78
CA LEU A 182 0.29 18.04 -0.87
C LEU A 182 -1.01 17.75 -1.63
N LEU A 183 -1.30 18.53 -2.68
CA LEU A 183 -2.48 18.33 -3.51
C LEU A 183 -2.41 16.98 -4.22
N ALA A 184 -1.26 16.63 -4.80
CA ALA A 184 -1.05 15.36 -5.47
C ALA A 184 -1.29 14.16 -4.54
N ALA A 185 -0.67 14.14 -3.36
CA ALA A 185 -0.85 13.08 -2.37
C ALA A 185 -2.29 13.01 -1.85
N THR A 186 -2.95 14.16 -1.67
CA THR A 186 -4.35 14.20 -1.21
C THR A 186 -5.31 13.67 -2.28
N LEU A 187 -5.15 14.07 -3.54
CA LEU A 187 -5.98 13.57 -4.64
C LEU A 187 -5.78 12.08 -4.88
N GLU A 188 -4.55 11.60 -4.78
CA GLU A 188 -4.22 10.18 -4.81
C GLU A 188 -4.93 9.42 -3.67
N ALA A 189 -4.81 9.90 -2.43
CA ALA A 189 -5.48 9.28 -1.28
C ALA A 189 -7.00 9.26 -1.42
N VAL A 190 -7.59 10.33 -1.95
CA VAL A 190 -9.03 10.41 -2.26
C VAL A 190 -9.41 9.40 -3.35
N MET A 191 -8.63 9.31 -4.43
CA MET A 191 -8.90 8.38 -5.53
C MET A 191 -8.88 6.92 -5.05
N VAL A 192 -7.86 6.51 -4.29
CA VAL A 192 -7.78 5.13 -3.77
C VAL A 192 -8.86 4.86 -2.71
N SER A 193 -9.22 5.85 -1.88
CA SER A 193 -10.41 5.75 -1.01
C SER A 193 -11.68 5.45 -1.82
N LEU A 194 -11.87 6.13 -2.96
CA LEU A 194 -13.03 5.89 -3.83
C LEU A 194 -13.01 4.48 -4.41
N PHE A 195 -11.85 3.94 -4.82
CA PHE A 195 -11.77 2.55 -5.28
C PHE A 195 -12.13 1.56 -4.18
N THR A 196 -11.57 1.77 -2.98
CA THR A 196 -11.89 0.98 -1.81
C THR A 196 -13.41 0.92 -1.57
N LEU A 197 -14.07 2.08 -1.58
CA LEU A 197 -15.48 2.20 -1.23
C LEU A 197 -16.45 1.82 -2.35
N LEU A 198 -16.11 2.15 -3.61
CA LEU A 198 -17.04 1.99 -4.74
C LEU A 198 -16.82 0.68 -5.50
N ILE A 199 -15.61 0.12 -5.46
CA ILE A 199 -15.28 -1.12 -6.18
C ILE A 199 -15.27 -2.28 -5.19
N TRP A 200 -14.39 -2.23 -4.19
CA TRP A 200 -14.09 -3.40 -3.37
C TRP A 200 -15.12 -3.69 -2.29
N VAL A 201 -15.71 -2.66 -1.66
CA VAL A 201 -16.82 -2.88 -0.71
C VAL A 201 -18.02 -3.53 -1.39
N PRO A 202 -18.54 -3.05 -2.54
CA PRO A 202 -19.62 -3.72 -3.24
C PRO A 202 -19.27 -5.12 -3.74
N ALA A 203 -18.04 -5.35 -4.21
CA ALA A 203 -17.59 -6.67 -4.66
C ALA A 203 -17.68 -7.71 -3.55
N VAL A 204 -17.14 -7.38 -2.36
CA VAL A 204 -17.23 -8.24 -1.17
C VAL A 204 -18.67 -8.50 -0.75
N LEU A 205 -19.52 -7.47 -0.73
CA LEU A 205 -20.94 -7.61 -0.38
C LEU A 205 -21.74 -8.44 -1.40
N GLY A 206 -21.30 -8.47 -2.66
CA GLY A 206 -21.98 -9.15 -3.75
C GLY A 206 -21.59 -10.61 -3.92
N THR A 207 -20.30 -10.94 -3.91
CA THR A 207 -19.83 -12.29 -4.25
C THR A 207 -19.16 -13.04 -3.10
N CYS A 208 -18.68 -12.34 -2.06
CA CYS A 208 -17.95 -12.91 -0.93
C CYS A 208 -16.75 -13.80 -1.31
N LYS A 209 -16.15 -13.63 -2.49
CA LYS A 209 -14.99 -14.42 -2.92
C LYS A 209 -13.74 -14.03 -2.11
N PRO A 210 -12.82 -14.98 -1.85
CA PRO A 210 -11.54 -14.68 -1.19
C PRO A 210 -10.72 -13.58 -1.87
N PHE A 211 -10.77 -13.53 -3.22
CA PHE A 211 -10.12 -12.50 -4.02
C PHE A 211 -10.63 -11.09 -3.66
N ASP A 212 -11.95 -10.88 -3.65
CA ASP A 212 -12.54 -9.56 -3.36
C ASP A 212 -12.18 -9.07 -1.96
N TRP A 213 -12.13 -9.97 -0.97
CA TRP A 213 -11.69 -9.63 0.37
C TRP A 213 -10.21 -9.24 0.42
N THR A 214 -9.36 -9.93 -0.35
CA THR A 214 -7.93 -9.63 -0.46
C THR A 214 -7.74 -8.23 -1.01
N GLU A 215 -8.38 -7.94 -2.14
CA GLU A 215 -8.33 -6.63 -2.78
C GLU A 215 -8.90 -5.51 -1.92
N LEU A 216 -10.00 -5.74 -1.19
CA LEU A 216 -10.53 -4.78 -0.22
C LEU A 216 -9.49 -4.45 0.86
N CYS A 217 -8.83 -5.47 1.40
CA CYS A 217 -7.84 -5.30 2.45
C CYS A 217 -6.58 -4.59 1.95
N THR A 218 -6.10 -4.96 0.77
CA THR A 218 -4.97 -4.31 0.10
C THR A 218 -5.29 -2.85 -0.21
N SER A 219 -6.45 -2.58 -0.83
CA SER A 219 -6.88 -1.24 -1.20
C SER A 219 -7.05 -0.32 0.02
N LEU A 220 -7.58 -0.84 1.14
CA LEU A 220 -7.63 -0.08 2.39
C LEU A 220 -6.22 0.19 2.97
N ALA A 221 -5.26 -0.74 2.82
CA ALA A 221 -3.89 -0.55 3.30
C ALA A 221 -3.15 0.50 2.44
N VAL A 222 -3.31 0.45 1.11
CA VAL A 222 -2.83 1.47 0.18
C VAL A 222 -3.46 2.83 0.49
N THR A 223 -4.78 2.87 0.75
CA THR A 223 -5.48 4.09 1.17
C THR A 223 -4.86 4.68 2.44
N ALA A 224 -4.62 3.85 3.47
CA ALA A 224 -4.01 4.30 4.72
C ALA A 224 -2.59 4.86 4.50
N ALA A 225 -1.80 4.22 3.62
CA ALA A 225 -0.47 4.71 3.25
C ALA A 225 -0.54 6.06 2.52
N ALA A 226 -1.46 6.21 1.55
CA ALA A 226 -1.64 7.44 0.81
C ALA A 226 -2.05 8.61 1.73
N TRP A 227 -2.96 8.39 2.68
CA TRP A 227 -3.32 9.41 3.68
C TRP A 227 -2.16 9.75 4.62
N ALA A 228 -1.34 8.79 5.03
CA ALA A 228 -0.14 9.07 5.82
C ALA A 228 0.83 9.99 5.04
N VAL A 229 1.01 9.75 3.74
CA VAL A 229 1.83 10.61 2.87
C VAL A 229 1.24 12.01 2.76
N ALA A 230 -0.07 12.12 2.53
CA ALA A 230 -0.75 13.41 2.45
C ALA A 230 -0.60 14.22 3.75
N GLU A 231 -0.81 13.58 4.90
CA GLU A 231 -0.64 14.20 6.22
C GLU A 231 0.80 14.68 6.44
N SER A 232 1.80 13.94 5.94
CA SER A 232 3.21 14.36 6.07
C SER A 232 3.52 15.68 5.36
N PHE A 233 2.87 15.95 4.22
CA PHE A 233 3.00 17.24 3.54
C PHE A 233 2.15 18.32 4.20
N ALA A 234 1.01 17.95 4.79
CA ALA A 234 0.15 18.89 5.50
C ALA A 234 0.85 19.43 6.76
N SER A 235 1.53 18.57 7.52
CA SER A 235 2.32 18.99 8.70
C SER A 235 3.46 19.93 8.33
N GLU A 236 4.21 19.63 7.27
CA GLU A 236 5.30 20.51 6.76
C GLU A 236 4.75 21.88 6.33
N HIS A 237 3.59 21.90 5.66
CA HIS A 237 2.96 23.15 5.23
C HIS A 237 2.53 24.02 6.43
N VAL A 238 1.97 23.41 7.48
CA VAL A 238 1.59 24.14 8.70
C VAL A 238 2.82 24.72 9.40
N GLU A 239 3.90 23.94 9.53
CA GLU A 239 5.16 24.40 10.15
C GLU A 239 5.81 25.56 9.38
N ALA A 240 5.73 25.57 8.05
CA ALA A 240 6.30 26.64 7.21
C ALA A 240 5.54 27.98 7.28
N HIS A 241 4.32 27.98 7.83
CA HIS A 241 3.44 29.15 7.91
C HIS A 241 3.17 29.63 9.34
N GLN A 242 3.90 29.10 10.33
CA GLN A 242 3.95 29.60 11.72
C GLN A 242 5.17 30.51 11.93
#